data_AF-A0A9P0JPP0-F1
#
_entry.id   AF-A0A9P0JPP0-F1
#
_cell.length_a   1.000
_cell.length_b   1.000
_cell.length_c   1.000
_cell.angle_alpha   90.00
_cell.angle_beta   90.00
_cell.angle_gamma   90.00
#
_symmetry.space_group_name_H-M   'P 1'
#
loop_
_entity.id
_entity.type
_entity.pdbx_description
1 polymer ?
#
loop_
_entity_poly.entity_id
_entity_poly.type
_entity_poly.pdbx_seq_one_letter_code
_entity_poly.pdbx_strand_id
1 'polypeptide(L)'
;MLAKTGLLIVSNPKQIHKILSSIHKQVKNTLYIQLLSALGDPLGAFQPVVFNTWPKFSKTLFNIYSQVAVHCNHLDVRVLISGLKYNIPKINTKSPIDLVIFDKTYKKSDIEQFIKGKINNITEKFEIITVDTGKAEFEEENIDEFLADHVVLGGTFDRIHVAHKFLLSEVALRSKKIATVCVKTIVLF
;
A
#
# COMPACT_ATOMS: atom_id res chain seq x y z
N MET A 1 -1.46 -17.71 -16.16
CA MET A 1 -0.13 -17.12 -16.47
C MET A 1 0.25 -16.26 -15.26
N LEU A 2 1.51 -16.20 -14.84
CA LEU A 2 1.90 -15.36 -13.69
C LEU A 2 2.02 -13.89 -14.13
N ALA A 3 1.28 -12.98 -13.49
CA ALA A 3 1.39 -11.55 -13.70
C ALA A 3 2.74 -11.03 -13.16
N LYS A 4 3.40 -10.10 -13.85
CA LYS A 4 4.69 -9.57 -13.36
C LYS A 4 4.45 -8.58 -12.23
N THR A 5 3.49 -7.68 -12.43
CA THR A 5 3.12 -6.63 -11.46
C THR A 5 1.66 -6.75 -11.06
N GLY A 6 1.41 -6.88 -9.76
CA GLY A 6 0.07 -6.83 -9.17
C GLY A 6 -0.22 -5.50 -8.48
N LEU A 7 -1.47 -5.07 -8.50
CA LEU A 7 -2.01 -4.01 -7.65
C LEU A 7 -3.15 -4.58 -6.81
N LEU A 8 -2.95 -4.64 -5.50
CA LEU A 8 -3.97 -5.03 -4.53
C LEU A 8 -4.64 -3.79 -3.95
N ILE A 9 -5.95 -3.69 -4.14
CA ILE A 9 -6.83 -2.68 -3.54
C ILE A 9 -7.44 -3.28 -2.28
N VAL A 10 -7.14 -2.68 -1.13
CA VAL A 10 -7.55 -3.16 0.20
C VAL A 10 -8.44 -2.13 0.87
N SER A 11 -9.68 -2.51 1.16
CA SER A 11 -10.59 -1.78 2.03
C SER A 11 -10.51 -2.22 3.51
N ASN A 12 -10.06 -3.46 3.79
CA ASN A 12 -9.87 -3.98 5.14
C ASN A 12 -8.45 -4.56 5.36
N PRO A 13 -7.50 -3.77 5.87
CA PRO A 13 -6.11 -4.24 6.04
C PRO A 13 -5.95 -5.31 7.12
N LYS A 14 -6.89 -5.48 8.07
CA LYS A 14 -6.83 -6.53 9.10
C LYS A 14 -6.84 -7.94 8.47
N GLN A 15 -7.45 -8.09 7.30
CA GLN A 15 -7.61 -9.39 6.63
C GLN A 15 -6.62 -9.64 5.50
N ILE A 16 -5.59 -8.79 5.39
CA ILE A 16 -4.65 -8.86 4.28
C ILE A 16 -3.91 -10.20 4.19
N HIS A 17 -3.69 -10.86 5.34
CA HIS A 17 -3.05 -12.18 5.41
C HIS A 17 -3.76 -13.24 4.55
N LYS A 18 -5.11 -13.25 4.54
CA LYS A 18 -5.92 -14.19 3.73
C LYS A 18 -5.72 -13.98 2.23
N ILE A 19 -5.48 -12.72 1.84
CA ILE A 19 -5.30 -12.35 0.44
C ILE A 19 -3.87 -12.65 0.02
N LEU A 20 -2.87 -12.26 0.83
CA LEU A 20 -1.46 -12.48 0.53
C LEU A 20 -1.13 -13.97 0.35
N SER A 21 -1.74 -14.86 1.14
CA SER A 21 -1.61 -16.31 0.96
C SER A 21 -2.09 -16.81 -0.41
N SER A 22 -3.06 -16.13 -1.03
CA SER A 22 -3.59 -16.48 -2.35
C SER A 22 -2.82 -15.80 -3.48
N ILE A 23 -2.39 -14.55 -3.28
CA ILE A 23 -1.76 -13.71 -4.30
C ILE A 23 -0.32 -14.11 -4.60
N HIS A 24 0.43 -14.65 -3.62
CA HIS A 24 1.86 -14.94 -3.82
C HIS A 24 2.14 -15.90 -4.99
N LYS A 25 1.15 -16.70 -5.43
CA LYS A 25 1.24 -17.59 -6.60
C LYS A 25 0.83 -16.95 -7.91
N GLN A 26 0.33 -15.72 -7.90
CA GLN A 26 -0.25 -15.03 -9.05
C GLN A 26 0.62 -13.88 -9.52
N VAL A 27 1.45 -13.32 -8.64
CA VAL A 27 2.38 -12.21 -8.93
C VAL A 27 3.82 -12.72 -8.86
N LYS A 28 4.65 -12.33 -9.84
CA LYS A 28 6.04 -12.79 -9.95
C LYS A 28 7.06 -11.84 -9.33
N ASN A 29 6.92 -10.52 -9.56
CA ASN A 29 7.98 -9.57 -9.25
C ASN A 29 7.58 -8.57 -8.18
N THR A 30 6.50 -7.82 -8.39
CA THR A 30 6.17 -6.65 -7.58
C THR A 30 4.68 -6.60 -7.27
N LEU A 31 4.34 -6.41 -6.00
CA LEU A 31 2.97 -6.22 -5.54
C LEU A 31 2.82 -4.83 -4.92
N TYR A 32 2.04 -3.98 -5.57
CA TYR A 32 1.62 -2.71 -4.99
C TYR A 32 0.38 -2.92 -4.14
N ILE A 33 0.33 -2.32 -2.96
CA ILE A 33 -0.84 -2.36 -2.07
C ILE A 33 -1.36 -0.94 -1.93
N GLN A 34 -2.59 -0.71 -2.37
CA GLN A 34 -3.32 0.53 -2.18
C GLN A 34 -4.38 0.32 -1.11
N LEU A 35 -4.30 1.10 -0.03
CA LEU A 35 -5.35 1.13 0.97
C LEU A 35 -6.44 2.12 0.52
N LEU A 36 -7.70 1.68 0.57
CA LEU A 36 -8.86 2.54 0.41
C LEU A 36 -9.26 3.12 1.77
N SER A 37 -9.47 4.42 1.79
CA SER A 37 -10.05 5.14 2.93
C SER A 37 -11.52 4.75 3.03
N ALA A 38 -11.96 4.21 4.16
CA ALA A 38 -13.25 3.53 4.29
C ALA A 38 -14.51 4.42 4.47
N LEU A 39 -14.52 5.64 3.94
CA LEU A 39 -15.72 6.49 3.91
C LEU A 39 -15.92 6.96 2.47
N GLY A 40 -16.77 6.21 1.75
CA GLY A 40 -17.23 6.52 0.39
C GLY A 40 -17.33 5.28 -0.49
N ASP A 41 -18.55 4.74 -0.61
CA ASP A 41 -18.95 3.75 -1.62
C ASP A 41 -18.65 4.25 -3.06
N PRO A 42 -18.48 3.37 -4.08
CA PRO A 42 -18.03 1.97 -4.00
C PRO A 42 -16.50 1.85 -4.18
N LEU A 43 -15.88 2.80 -4.86
CA LEU A 43 -14.44 2.96 -5.06
C LEU A 43 -14.12 4.45 -4.93
N GLY A 44 -14.41 4.97 -3.73
CA GLY A 44 -14.34 6.38 -3.39
C GLY A 44 -13.03 7.07 -3.80
N ALA A 45 -13.06 8.40 -3.76
CA ALA A 45 -11.84 9.19 -3.97
C ALA A 45 -10.72 8.72 -3.03
N PHE A 46 -9.45 8.92 -3.41
CA PHE A 46 -8.31 8.85 -2.49
C PHE A 46 -8.41 10.01 -1.51
N GLN A 47 -9.49 10.06 -0.73
CA GLN A 47 -9.73 11.10 0.23
C GLN A 47 -9.21 10.64 1.59
N PRO A 48 -8.33 11.44 2.21
CA PRO A 48 -7.67 11.09 3.47
C PRO A 48 -8.62 11.11 4.69
N VAL A 49 -9.93 11.27 4.50
CA VAL A 49 -10.88 11.73 5.54
C VAL A 49 -11.30 10.64 6.54
N VAL A 50 -10.71 9.44 6.49
CA VAL A 50 -11.14 8.31 7.37
C VAL A 50 -10.11 7.97 8.43
N PHE A 51 -8.85 8.30 8.19
CA PHE A 51 -7.77 7.96 9.11
C PHE A 51 -7.26 9.24 9.75
N ASN A 52 -8.05 9.72 10.69
CA ASN A 52 -7.78 10.99 11.38
C ASN A 52 -6.67 10.87 12.43
N THR A 53 -6.02 9.71 12.58
CA THR A 53 -4.95 9.53 13.57
C THR A 53 -3.77 8.71 13.03
N TRP A 54 -2.61 9.36 13.00
CA TRP A 54 -1.28 8.82 12.79
C TRP A 54 -1.03 7.36 13.26
N PRO A 55 -1.34 6.99 14.52
CA PRO A 55 -0.90 5.71 15.08
C PRO A 55 -1.61 4.51 14.43
N LYS A 56 -2.82 4.71 13.91
CA LYS A 56 -3.57 3.68 13.18
C LYS A 56 -2.85 3.28 11.90
N PHE A 57 -2.28 4.24 11.18
CA PHE A 57 -1.51 3.95 9.97
C PHE A 57 -0.22 3.21 10.27
N SER A 58 0.50 3.63 11.30
CA SER A 58 1.73 2.98 11.73
C SER A 58 1.48 1.50 12.08
N LYS A 59 0.49 1.23 12.94
CA LYS A 59 0.06 -0.13 13.32
C LYS A 59 -0.42 -0.93 12.12
N THR A 60 -1.20 -0.32 11.22
CA THR A 60 -1.69 -0.97 9.99
C THR A 60 -0.54 -1.35 9.06
N LEU A 61 0.39 -0.43 8.80
CA LEU A 61 1.56 -0.70 7.96
C LEU A 61 2.46 -1.76 8.58
N PHE A 62 2.69 -1.69 9.89
CA PHE A 62 3.45 -2.70 10.61
C PHE A 62 2.82 -4.09 10.41
N ASN A 63 1.50 -4.18 10.59
CA ASN A 63 0.76 -5.43 10.37
C ASN A 63 0.85 -5.89 8.91
N ILE A 64 0.72 -5.00 7.93
CA ILE A 64 0.85 -5.38 6.51
C ILE A 64 2.26 -5.92 6.23
N TYR A 65 3.29 -5.18 6.63
CA TYR A 65 4.68 -5.56 6.35
C TYR A 65 5.09 -6.83 7.12
N SER A 66 4.57 -7.08 8.32
CA SER A 66 4.81 -8.34 9.04
C SER A 66 4.18 -9.53 8.31
N GLN A 67 2.94 -9.40 7.82
CA GLN A 67 2.29 -10.45 7.02
C GLN A 67 2.99 -10.68 5.68
N VAL A 68 3.47 -9.61 5.04
CA VAL A 68 4.27 -9.69 3.81
C VAL A 68 5.57 -10.46 4.05
N ALA A 69 6.26 -10.22 5.16
CA ALA A 69 7.50 -10.92 5.48
C ALA A 69 7.27 -12.45 5.63
N VAL A 70 6.09 -12.85 6.11
CA VAL A 70 5.71 -14.26 6.26
C VAL A 70 5.28 -14.90 4.95
N HIS A 71 4.40 -14.24 4.18
CA HIS A 71 3.72 -14.86 3.04
C HIS A 71 4.34 -14.54 1.67
N CYS A 72 5.08 -13.44 1.56
CA CYS A 72 5.52 -12.86 0.28
C CYS A 72 7.01 -12.47 0.30
N ASN A 73 7.86 -13.30 0.93
CA ASN A 73 9.29 -13.02 1.09
C ASN A 73 10.08 -12.85 -0.22
N HIS A 74 9.61 -13.46 -1.31
CA HIS A 74 10.22 -13.40 -2.64
C HIS A 74 9.69 -12.24 -3.50
N LEU A 75 8.65 -11.53 -3.04
CA LEU A 75 8.03 -10.44 -3.78
C LEU A 75 8.53 -9.08 -3.29
N ASP A 76 8.73 -8.17 -4.23
CA ASP A 76 8.88 -6.76 -3.91
C ASP A 76 7.51 -6.14 -3.61
N VAL A 77 7.11 -6.19 -2.34
CA VAL A 77 5.86 -5.56 -1.90
C VAL A 77 6.07 -4.09 -1.53
N ARG A 78 5.19 -3.22 -2.01
CA ARG A 78 5.24 -1.76 -1.84
C ARG A 78 3.86 -1.22 -1.47
N VAL A 79 3.73 -0.63 -0.28
CA VAL A 79 2.47 0.03 0.13
C VAL A 79 2.45 1.47 -0.38
N LEU A 80 1.37 1.85 -1.07
CA LEU A 80 1.18 3.17 -1.64
C LEU A 80 0.66 4.15 -0.58
N ILE A 81 1.59 4.89 0.02
CA ILE A 81 1.32 5.94 1.01
C ILE A 81 0.64 7.16 0.37
N SER A 82 0.82 7.32 -0.95
CA SER A 82 0.28 8.45 -1.70
C SER A 82 -1.22 8.59 -1.49
N GLY A 83 -2.02 7.54 -1.62
CA GLY A 83 -3.46 7.61 -1.39
C GLY A 83 -3.90 7.79 0.07
N LEU A 84 -2.98 7.83 1.02
CA LEU A 84 -3.25 8.04 2.45
C LEU A 84 -2.95 9.48 2.88
N LYS A 85 -1.81 10.00 2.44
CA LYS A 85 -1.30 11.31 2.88
C LYS A 85 -1.53 12.42 1.86
N TYR A 86 -1.59 12.08 0.58
CA TYR A 86 -1.66 13.03 -0.52
C TYR A 86 -2.94 12.80 -1.33
N ASN A 87 -3.58 13.88 -1.77
CA ASN A 87 -4.69 13.75 -2.71
C ASN A 87 -4.12 13.53 -4.12
N ILE A 88 -3.77 12.28 -4.45
CA ILE A 88 -3.28 11.95 -5.79
C ILE A 88 -4.44 11.70 -6.74
N PRO A 89 -4.45 12.29 -7.95
CA PRO A 89 -5.55 12.09 -8.89
C PRO A 89 -5.58 10.66 -9.45
N LYS A 90 -4.40 10.08 -9.67
CA LYS A 90 -4.20 8.75 -10.25
C LYS A 90 -2.98 8.04 -9.66
N ILE A 91 -3.06 6.71 -9.57
CA ILE A 91 -1.98 5.80 -9.26
C ILE A 91 -1.05 5.72 -10.46
N ASN A 92 0.23 5.98 -10.19
CA ASN A 92 1.31 5.76 -11.14
C ASN A 92 2.35 4.86 -10.48
N THR A 93 2.69 3.75 -11.13
CA THR A 93 3.69 2.80 -10.64
C THR A 93 4.89 2.74 -11.58
N LYS A 94 6.03 2.24 -11.11
CA LYS A 94 7.24 2.16 -11.93
C LYS A 94 7.10 1.18 -13.10
N SER A 95 6.36 0.10 -12.86
CA SER A 95 6.15 -0.98 -13.84
C SER A 95 4.67 -1.04 -14.20
N PRO A 96 4.32 -1.32 -15.46
CA PRO A 96 2.93 -1.48 -15.85
C PRO A 96 2.23 -2.56 -15.01
N ILE A 97 0.95 -2.33 -14.73
CA ILE A 97 0.12 -3.21 -13.89
C ILE A 97 -0.55 -4.25 -14.78
N ASP A 98 -0.30 -5.53 -14.47
CA ASP A 98 -0.82 -6.67 -15.23
C ASP A 98 -2.01 -7.35 -14.54
N LEU A 99 -2.14 -7.15 -13.23
CA LEU A 99 -3.16 -7.79 -12.41
C LEU A 99 -3.67 -6.81 -11.38
N VAL A 100 -4.99 -6.60 -11.33
CA VAL A 100 -5.67 -5.80 -10.31
C VAL A 100 -6.48 -6.72 -9.41
N ILE A 101 -6.33 -6.56 -8.11
CA ILE A 101 -6.90 -7.47 -7.11
C ILE A 101 -7.72 -6.65 -6.13
N PHE A 102 -8.96 -7.05 -5.89
CA PHE A 102 -9.85 -6.40 -4.94
C PHE A 102 -10.13 -7.31 -3.75
N ASP A 103 -10.15 -6.75 -2.54
CA ASP A 103 -10.47 -7.48 -1.30
C ASP A 103 -11.98 -7.65 -1.02
N LYS A 104 -12.80 -7.10 -1.90
CA LYS A 104 -14.27 -7.15 -1.87
C LYS A 104 -14.83 -7.24 -3.29
N THR A 105 -16.01 -7.82 -3.39
CA THR A 105 -16.75 -7.89 -4.64
C THR A 105 -17.41 -6.55 -4.96
N TYR A 106 -17.01 -5.96 -6.08
CA TYR A 106 -17.58 -4.73 -6.63
C TYR A 106 -18.33 -5.02 -7.93
N LYS A 107 -19.23 -4.11 -8.34
CA LYS A 107 -19.86 -4.20 -9.65
C LYS A 107 -18.81 -3.97 -10.73
N LYS A 108 -18.96 -4.67 -11.85
CA LYS A 108 -18.04 -4.57 -12.99
C LYS A 108 -17.91 -3.13 -13.51
N SER A 109 -19.01 -2.37 -13.53
CA SER A 109 -19.04 -0.95 -13.90
C SER A 109 -18.09 -0.10 -13.05
N ASP A 110 -18.11 -0.35 -11.74
CA ASP A 110 -17.37 0.45 -10.77
C ASP A 110 -15.88 0.15 -10.89
N ILE A 111 -15.53 -1.14 -11.04
CA ILE A 111 -14.15 -1.58 -11.30
C ILE A 111 -13.60 -0.94 -12.57
N GLU A 112 -14.36 -0.99 -13.68
CA GLU A 112 -13.93 -0.38 -14.95
C GLU A 112 -13.74 1.13 -14.84
N GLN A 113 -14.66 1.81 -14.15
CA GLN A 113 -14.57 3.25 -13.90
C GLN A 113 -13.35 3.60 -13.05
N PHE A 114 -13.07 2.81 -12.01
CA PHE A 114 -11.88 3.00 -11.17
C PHE A 114 -10.60 2.79 -11.96
N ILE A 115 -10.50 1.72 -12.75
CA ILE A 115 -9.31 1.43 -13.55
C ILE A 115 -9.03 2.58 -14.53
N LYS A 116 -10.04 3.00 -15.30
CA LYS A 116 -9.90 4.11 -16.27
C LYS A 116 -9.63 5.46 -15.59
N GLY A 117 -10.27 5.70 -14.46
CA GLY A 117 -10.22 6.98 -13.76
C GLY A 117 -8.98 7.16 -12.89
N LYS A 118 -8.48 6.08 -12.27
CA LYS A 118 -7.51 6.12 -11.18
C LYS A 118 -6.20 5.41 -11.46
N ILE A 119 -6.05 4.63 -12.53
CA ILE A 119 -4.80 3.94 -12.86
C ILE A 119 -4.29 4.46 -14.21
N ASN A 120 -3.03 4.92 -14.26
CA ASN A 120 -2.45 5.44 -15.50
C ASN A 120 -1.71 4.40 -16.33
N ASN A 121 -1.08 3.41 -15.70
CA ASN A 121 -0.11 2.53 -16.35
C ASN A 121 -0.55 1.06 -16.32
N ILE A 122 -1.80 0.79 -16.69
CA ILE A 122 -2.30 -0.57 -16.83
C ILE A 122 -1.94 -1.15 -18.21
N THR A 123 -1.64 -2.45 -18.29
CA THR A 123 -1.37 -3.11 -19.58
C THR A 123 -2.66 -3.41 -20.34
N GLU A 124 -2.57 -3.62 -21.66
CA GLU A 124 -3.75 -3.93 -22.49
C GLU A 124 -4.38 -5.29 -22.14
N LYS A 125 -3.57 -6.25 -21.67
CA LYS A 125 -3.98 -7.60 -21.29
C LYS A 125 -3.87 -7.78 -19.78
N PHE A 126 -4.63 -6.99 -19.04
CA PHE A 126 -4.66 -7.08 -17.58
C PHE A 126 -5.76 -8.03 -17.09
N GLU A 127 -5.51 -8.67 -15.94
CA GLU A 127 -6.46 -9.53 -15.26
C GLU A 127 -7.07 -8.82 -14.04
N ILE A 128 -8.30 -9.19 -13.68
CA ILE A 128 -8.97 -8.71 -12.46
C ILE A 128 -9.33 -9.93 -11.61
N ILE A 129 -8.95 -9.88 -10.33
CA ILE A 129 -9.30 -10.91 -9.35
C ILE A 129 -9.98 -10.26 -8.15
N THR A 130 -10.99 -10.95 -7.63
CA THR A 130 -11.71 -10.53 -6.44
C THR A 130 -11.57 -11.61 -5.38
N VAL A 131 -11.18 -11.21 -4.18
CA VAL A 131 -11.05 -12.10 -3.01
C VAL A 131 -11.89 -11.48 -1.90
N ASP A 132 -13.09 -12.00 -1.66
CA ASP A 132 -13.95 -11.47 -0.61
C ASP A 132 -13.38 -11.80 0.77
N THR A 133 -13.00 -10.76 1.50
CA THR A 133 -12.51 -10.85 2.87
C THR A 133 -13.55 -10.38 3.91
N GLY A 134 -14.78 -10.06 3.52
CA GLY A 134 -15.83 -9.68 4.46
C GLY A 134 -15.78 -8.23 4.94
N LYS A 135 -16.56 -7.92 5.98
CA LYS A 135 -16.83 -6.52 6.40
C LYS A 135 -15.65 -5.90 7.16
N ALA A 136 -15.52 -4.58 7.05
CA ALA A 136 -14.48 -3.80 7.71
C ALA A 136 -14.92 -3.41 9.12
N GLU A 137 -14.06 -3.64 10.11
CA GLU A 137 -14.24 -3.20 11.50
C GLU A 137 -13.12 -2.23 11.85
N PHE A 138 -13.48 -0.95 11.94
CA PHE A 138 -12.58 0.12 12.38
C PHE A 138 -12.77 0.31 13.87
N GLU A 139 -11.69 0.16 14.63
CA GLU A 139 -11.67 0.54 16.05
C GLU A 139 -11.03 1.92 16.16
N GLU A 140 -11.71 2.81 16.89
CA GLU A 140 -11.18 4.12 17.23
C GLU A 140 -10.38 4.03 18.53
N GLU A 141 -9.05 3.93 18.39
CA GLU A 141 -8.13 4.18 19.50
C GLU A 141 -7.72 5.67 19.49
N ASN A 142 -7.90 6.33 20.63
CA ASN A 142 -7.44 7.70 20.90
C ASN A 142 -5.98 7.62 21.37
N ILE A 143 -5.04 7.93 20.48
CA ILE A 143 -3.60 7.93 20.78
C ILE A 143 -3.03 9.25 20.30
N ASP A 144 -2.20 9.89 21.14
CA ASP A 144 -1.57 11.17 20.83
C ASP A 144 -0.78 11.13 19.52
N GLU A 145 -1.03 12.14 18.70
CA GLU A 145 -0.50 12.27 17.35
C GLU A 145 0.86 12.98 17.37
N PHE A 146 1.94 12.22 17.21
CA PHE A 146 3.27 12.80 17.02
C PHE A 146 3.58 13.02 15.53
N LEU A 147 3.39 14.26 15.07
CA LEU A 147 3.75 14.71 13.73
C LEU A 147 4.77 15.84 13.81
N ALA A 148 5.87 15.73 13.05
CA ALA A 148 6.91 16.74 12.98
C ALA A 148 6.92 17.41 11.59
N ASP A 149 7.29 18.69 11.52
CA ASP A 149 7.42 19.40 10.24
C ASP A 149 8.51 18.78 9.35
N HIS A 150 9.62 18.40 9.98
CA HIS A 150 10.79 17.81 9.34
C HIS A 150 11.16 16.51 10.06
N VAL A 151 11.28 15.42 9.30
CA VAL A 151 11.73 14.12 9.82
C VAL A 151 12.96 13.69 9.04
N VAL A 152 14.01 13.33 9.76
CA VAL A 152 15.26 12.86 9.18
C VAL A 152 15.46 11.40 9.56
N LEU A 153 15.83 10.58 8.58
CA LEU A 153 16.16 9.17 8.77
C LEU A 153 17.56 8.90 8.22
N GLY A 154 18.48 8.47 9.09
CA GLY A 154 19.81 8.03 8.70
C GLY A 154 19.91 6.51 8.65
N GLY A 155 20.64 5.97 7.68
CA GLY A 155 20.92 4.54 7.57
C GLY A 155 21.81 4.21 6.39
N THR A 156 22.28 2.96 6.32
CA THR A 156 23.01 2.47 5.14
C THR A 156 22.07 2.06 4.02
N PHE A 157 20.86 1.60 4.37
CA PHE A 157 19.86 1.07 3.44
C PHE A 157 20.42 0.02 2.47
N ASP A 158 21.43 -0.74 2.92
CA ASP A 158 21.97 -1.84 2.13
C ASP A 158 20.90 -2.92 1.97
N ARG A 159 20.80 -3.47 0.75
CA ARG A 159 19.82 -4.49 0.36
C ARG A 159 18.41 -4.22 0.92
N ILE A 160 17.80 -3.12 0.50
CA ILE A 160 16.48 -2.67 0.96
C ILE A 160 15.49 -3.85 1.05
N HIS A 161 15.01 -4.10 2.26
CA HIS A 161 14.09 -5.18 2.59
C HIS A 161 12.87 -4.62 3.34
N VAL A 162 11.96 -5.51 3.77
CA VAL A 162 10.66 -5.14 4.37
C VAL A 162 10.79 -4.12 5.51
N ALA A 163 11.70 -4.33 6.47
CA ALA A 163 11.90 -3.39 7.57
C ALA A 163 12.34 -2.00 7.11
N HIS A 164 13.24 -1.90 6.13
CA HIS A 164 13.62 -0.60 5.53
C HIS A 164 12.41 0.10 4.90
N LYS A 165 11.56 -0.65 4.18
CA LYS A 165 10.34 -0.09 3.57
C LYS A 165 9.34 0.39 4.62
N PHE A 166 9.17 -0.35 5.72
CA PHE A 166 8.34 0.07 6.83
C PHE A 166 8.89 1.37 7.46
N LEU A 167 10.19 1.45 7.73
CA LEU A 167 10.82 2.63 8.33
C LEU A 167 10.75 3.87 7.42
N LEU A 168 10.96 3.70 6.12
CA LEU A 168 10.74 4.75 5.13
C LEU A 168 9.28 5.19 5.09
N SER A 169 8.35 4.24 5.26
CA SER A 169 6.92 4.55 5.30
C SER A 169 6.58 5.37 6.54
N GLU A 170 7.09 4.99 7.71
CA GLU A 170 6.95 5.75 8.97
C GLU A 170 7.45 7.19 8.80
N VAL A 171 8.62 7.38 8.21
CA VAL A 171 9.21 8.71 8.06
C VAL A 171 8.42 9.58 7.09
N ALA A 172 8.02 9.01 5.95
CA ALA A 172 7.17 9.69 4.99
C ALA A 172 5.84 10.09 5.62
N LEU A 173 5.27 9.23 6.44
CA LEU A 173 4.02 9.48 7.11
C LEU A 173 4.24 10.54 8.24
N ARG A 174 5.28 10.48 9.10
CA ARG A 174 5.46 11.35 10.30
C ARG A 174 5.76 12.81 9.97
N SER A 175 6.27 13.04 8.77
CA SER A 175 6.65 14.35 8.28
C SER A 175 5.44 15.14 7.77
N LYS A 176 5.17 16.33 8.28
CA LYS A 176 4.17 17.24 7.69
C LYS A 176 4.67 17.87 6.39
N LYS A 177 5.95 18.25 6.34
CA LYS A 177 6.52 19.00 5.20
C LYS A 177 7.65 18.23 4.51
N ILE A 178 8.74 17.91 5.24
CA ILE A 178 9.95 17.34 4.63
C ILE A 178 10.37 16.04 5.33
N ALA A 179 10.50 14.99 4.52
CA ALA A 179 11.16 13.74 4.91
C ALA A 179 12.54 13.67 4.23
N THR A 180 13.61 13.63 5.02
CA THR A 180 14.98 13.51 4.52
C THR A 180 15.53 12.13 4.86
N VAL A 181 16.06 11.43 3.86
CA VAL A 181 16.69 10.13 4.04
C VAL A 181 18.17 10.26 3.74
N CYS A 182 19.00 10.15 4.77
CA CYS A 182 20.45 10.18 4.66
C CYS A 182 20.99 8.76 4.47
N VAL A 183 21.55 8.49 3.29
CA VAL A 183 22.15 7.20 2.97
C VAL A 183 23.65 7.27 3.23
N LYS A 184 24.16 6.47 4.17
CA LYS A 184 25.59 6.36 4.46
C LYS A 184 26.20 5.25 3.63
N THR A 185 27.15 5.61 2.75
CA THR A 185 28.04 4.64 2.12
C THR A 185 29.03 4.11 3.15
N ILE A 186 29.05 2.80 3.39
CA ILE A 186 30.17 2.15 4.08
C ILE A 186 31.27 1.99 3.03
N VAL A 187 32.35 2.76 3.16
CA VAL A 187 33.61 2.47 2.48
C VAL A 187 34.38 1.53 3.40
N LEU A 188 34.43 0.25 3.05
CA LEU A 188 35.38 -0.70 3.67
C LEU A 188 36.75 -0.37 3.06
N PHE A 189 37.65 0.17 3.88
CA PHE A 189 39.07 0.30 3.55
C PHE A 189 39.81 -0.99 3.90
#